data_AF-A0A931LDB0-F1
#
_entry.id   AF-A0A931LDB0-F1
#
_cell.length_a   1.000
_cell.length_b   1.000
_cell.length_c   1.000
_cell.angle_alpha   90.00
_cell.angle_beta   90.00
_cell.angle_gamma   90.00
#
_symmetry.space_group_name_H-M   'P 1'
#
loop_
_entity.id
_entity.type
_entity.pdbx_description
1 polymer ?
#
loop_
_entity_poly.entity_id
_entity_poly.type
_entity_poly.pdbx_seq_one_letter_code
_entity_poly.pdbx_strand_id
1 'polypeptide(L)'
;MTARVLAVLLVALASAASAASVPADPKGRVAHHLREVEGLARHFEGVLAGDCPPVTSAPQWKEYVDGEVDRVVLLLAHLEQAWIEAKRTDDDDLRRTAKAPRQRADQARALVDKLQDCAGSAGQSLAPLALWRRIERELPKRQADIALPR
;
A
#
# COMPACT_ATOMS: atom_id res chain seq x y z
N MET A 1 47.49 34.55 -42.94
CA MET A 1 46.81 34.26 -41.65
C MET A 1 45.52 35.05 -41.62
N THR A 2 44.36 34.39 -41.65
CA THR A 2 43.10 34.79 -40.99
C THR A 2 42.04 33.75 -41.34
N ALA A 3 41.76 32.88 -40.37
CA ALA A 3 40.73 31.85 -40.46
C ALA A 3 39.34 32.45 -40.18
N ARG A 4 38.37 32.06 -41.00
CA ARG A 4 36.93 32.27 -40.83
C ARG A 4 36.42 31.42 -39.66
N VAL A 5 35.58 31.98 -38.78
CA VAL A 5 34.49 31.22 -38.13
C VAL A 5 33.32 32.16 -37.85
N LEU A 6 32.20 31.95 -38.55
CA LEU A 6 30.87 32.44 -38.17
C LEU A 6 30.32 31.49 -37.08
N ALA A 7 29.92 32.03 -35.93
CA ALA A 7 29.19 31.29 -34.91
C ALA A 7 27.71 31.70 -34.94
N VAL A 8 26.85 30.80 -35.45
CA VAL A 8 25.39 30.92 -35.38
C VAL A 8 24.93 30.25 -34.08
N LEU A 9 24.44 31.04 -33.13
CA LEU A 9 23.80 30.56 -31.89
C LEU A 9 22.31 30.28 -32.16
N LEU A 10 21.99 29.02 -32.45
CA LEU A 10 20.61 28.51 -32.45
C LEU A 10 20.22 28.17 -31.01
N VAL A 11 19.46 29.05 -30.37
CA VAL A 11 18.79 28.77 -29.09
C VAL A 11 17.59 27.89 -29.39
N ALA A 12 17.75 26.58 -29.26
CA ALA A 12 16.64 25.64 -29.28
C ALA A 12 15.89 25.71 -27.94
N LEU A 13 14.75 26.40 -27.92
CA LEU A 13 13.77 26.23 -26.85
C LEU A 13 13.15 24.83 -26.96
N ALA A 14 13.71 23.88 -26.23
CA ALA A 14 13.06 22.60 -26.00
C ALA A 14 11.86 22.83 -25.07
N SER A 15 10.67 23.00 -25.66
CA SER A 15 9.41 22.93 -24.93
C SER A 15 9.27 21.52 -24.37
N ALA A 16 9.56 21.34 -23.09
CA ALA A 16 9.21 20.13 -22.35
C ALA A 16 7.68 20.08 -22.23
N ALA A 17 7.03 19.49 -23.23
CA ALA A 17 5.62 19.11 -23.13
C ALA A 17 5.52 18.07 -22.01
N SER A 18 5.04 18.48 -20.84
CA SER A 18 4.57 17.55 -19.83
C SER A 18 3.39 16.80 -20.42
N ALA A 19 3.64 15.61 -20.96
CA ALA A 19 2.58 14.68 -21.33
C ALA A 19 1.81 14.35 -20.05
N ALA A 20 0.66 14.99 -19.87
CA ALA A 20 -0.32 14.53 -18.89
C ALA A 20 -0.71 13.10 -19.31
N SER A 21 -0.30 12.12 -18.52
CA SER A 21 -0.67 10.72 -18.76
C SER A 21 -2.19 10.59 -18.69
N VAL A 22 -2.75 9.77 -19.57
CA VAL A 22 -4.19 9.51 -19.63
C VAL A 22 -4.56 8.65 -18.43
N PRO A 23 -5.51 9.08 -17.56
CA PRO A 23 -5.88 8.35 -16.37
C PRO A 23 -6.14 6.88 -16.69
N ALA A 24 -5.54 5.98 -15.90
CA ALA A 24 -5.70 4.55 -16.11
C ALA A 24 -7.19 4.17 -16.17
N ASP A 25 -7.55 3.28 -17.09
CA ASP A 25 -8.90 2.72 -17.17
C ASP A 25 -9.25 1.92 -15.88
N PRO A 26 -10.52 1.58 -15.64
CA PRO A 26 -10.91 0.84 -14.44
C PRO A 26 -10.11 -0.46 -14.23
N LYS A 27 -9.77 -1.17 -15.31
CA LYS A 27 -8.98 -2.41 -15.24
C LYS A 27 -7.55 -2.14 -14.78
N GLY A 28 -6.93 -1.06 -15.26
CA GLY A 28 -5.61 -0.60 -14.85
C GLY A 28 -5.58 -0.17 -13.38
N ARG A 29 -6.62 0.51 -12.90
CA ARG A 29 -6.76 0.89 -11.48
C ARG A 29 -6.95 -0.33 -10.57
N VAL A 30 -7.81 -1.28 -10.96
CA VAL A 30 -7.96 -2.56 -10.25
C VAL A 30 -6.63 -3.30 -10.20
N ALA A 31 -5.94 -3.44 -11.35
CA ALA A 31 -4.65 -4.13 -11.42
C ALA A 31 -3.59 -3.46 -10.54
N HIS A 32 -3.58 -2.14 -10.43
CA HIS A 32 -2.71 -1.42 -9.50
C HIS A 32 -2.98 -1.82 -8.05
N HIS A 33 -4.24 -1.74 -7.59
CA HIS A 33 -4.57 -2.12 -6.21
C HIS A 33 -4.24 -3.58 -5.90
N LEU A 34 -4.44 -4.49 -6.86
CA LEU A 34 -4.11 -5.89 -6.67
C LEU A 34 -2.60 -6.15 -6.53
N ARG A 35 -1.76 -5.39 -7.25
CA ARG A 35 -0.29 -5.46 -7.06
C ARG A 35 0.13 -4.98 -5.68
N GLU A 36 -0.45 -3.88 -5.19
CA GLU A 36 -0.17 -3.37 -3.85
C GLU A 36 -0.61 -4.38 -2.78
N VAL A 37 -1.79 -4.99 -2.94
CA VAL A 37 -2.29 -6.07 -2.08
C VAL A 37 -1.32 -7.24 -2.04
N GLU A 38 -0.79 -7.68 -3.18
CA GLU A 38 0.18 -8.78 -3.24
C GLU A 38 1.52 -8.43 -2.58
N GLY A 39 1.99 -7.19 -2.73
CA GLY A 39 3.17 -6.69 -2.02
C GLY A 39 3.00 -6.74 -0.49
N LEU A 40 1.87 -6.22 0.01
CA LEU A 40 1.54 -6.20 1.43
C LEU A 40 1.30 -7.61 2.00
N ALA A 41 0.62 -8.47 1.24
CA ALA A 41 0.40 -9.86 1.64
C ALA A 41 1.71 -10.63 1.80
N ARG A 42 2.66 -10.48 0.87
CA ARG A 42 4.00 -11.10 0.99
C ARG A 42 4.79 -10.59 2.19
N HIS A 43 4.68 -9.30 2.50
CA HIS A 43 5.26 -8.74 3.73
C HIS A 43 4.68 -9.44 4.97
N PHE A 44 3.35 -9.55 5.07
CA PHE A 44 2.72 -10.21 6.21
C PHE A 44 2.99 -11.70 6.30
N GLU A 45 3.11 -12.41 5.18
CA GLU A 45 3.58 -13.80 5.18
C GLU A 45 4.97 -13.91 5.82
N GLY A 46 5.88 -12.98 5.50
CA GLY A 46 7.19 -12.90 6.13
C GLY A 46 7.12 -12.64 7.64
N VAL A 47 6.30 -11.68 8.06
CA VAL A 47 6.12 -11.39 9.50
C VAL A 47 5.49 -12.58 10.22
N LEU A 48 4.47 -13.22 9.65
CA LEU A 48 3.78 -14.38 10.22
C LEU A 48 4.68 -15.60 10.33
N ALA A 49 5.62 -15.80 9.40
CA ALA A 49 6.56 -16.92 9.43
C ALA A 49 7.82 -16.67 10.28
N GLY A 50 8.25 -15.41 10.44
CA GLY A 50 9.50 -15.07 11.12
C GLY A 50 9.44 -15.12 12.65
N ASP A 51 10.56 -14.93 13.32
CA ASP A 51 10.60 -14.74 14.77
C ASP A 51 10.02 -13.38 15.17
N CYS A 52 9.74 -13.20 16.47
CA CYS A 52 9.39 -11.88 16.99
C CYS A 52 10.52 -10.87 16.75
N PRO A 53 10.18 -9.61 16.45
CA PRO A 53 11.18 -8.61 16.11
C PRO A 53 12.11 -8.39 17.30
N PRO A 54 13.43 -8.17 17.10
CA PRO A 54 14.42 -8.02 18.17
C PRO A 54 14.34 -6.61 18.80
N VAL A 55 13.17 -6.26 19.31
CA VAL A 55 12.85 -4.94 19.86
C VAL A 55 13.01 -4.96 21.36
N THR A 56 13.88 -4.09 21.89
CA THR A 56 14.33 -4.16 23.29
C THR A 56 13.77 -3.05 24.16
N SER A 57 12.87 -2.20 23.64
CA SER A 57 12.28 -1.09 24.39
C SER A 57 10.83 -0.81 24.00
N ALA A 58 10.06 -0.26 24.94
CA ALA A 58 8.65 0.10 24.71
C ALA A 58 8.45 1.11 23.55
N PRO A 59 9.29 2.16 23.37
CA PRO A 59 9.13 3.09 22.24
C PRO A 59 9.36 2.42 20.89
N GLN A 60 10.39 1.58 20.77
CA GLN A 60 10.66 0.82 19.55
C GLN A 60 9.55 -0.20 19.27
N TRP A 61 8.97 -0.80 20.32
CA TRP A 61 7.86 -1.74 20.18
C TRP A 61 6.64 -1.03 19.62
N LYS A 62 6.33 0.15 20.16
CA LYS A 62 5.25 0.99 19.66
C LYS A 62 5.47 1.40 18.20
N GLU A 63 6.67 1.84 17.83
CA GLU A 63 7.00 2.23 16.45
C GLU A 63 6.82 1.06 15.48
N TYR A 64 7.31 -0.12 15.85
CA TYR A 64 7.13 -1.34 15.05
C TYR A 64 5.65 -1.68 14.85
N VAL A 65 4.88 -1.74 15.95
CA VAL A 65 3.43 -2.02 15.89
C VAL A 65 2.69 -0.96 15.07
N ASP A 66 3.02 0.32 15.25
CA ASP A 66 2.40 1.40 14.48
C ASP A 66 2.65 1.22 12.98
N GLY A 67 3.87 0.86 12.57
CA GLY A 67 4.21 0.57 11.19
C GLY A 67 3.46 -0.64 10.61
N GLU A 68 3.32 -1.72 11.36
CA GLU A 68 2.55 -2.90 10.93
C GLU A 68 1.05 -2.60 10.82
N VAL A 69 0.50 -1.82 11.75
CA VAL A 69 -0.89 -1.35 11.69
C VAL A 69 -1.14 -0.51 10.45
N ASP A 70 -0.24 0.43 10.13
CA ASP A 70 -0.38 1.29 8.95
C ASP A 70 -0.36 0.46 7.66
N ARG A 71 0.47 -0.60 7.59
CA ARG A 71 0.46 -1.56 6.49
C ARG A 71 -0.85 -2.36 6.41
N VAL A 72 -1.43 -2.75 7.54
CA VAL A 72 -2.73 -3.46 7.57
C VAL A 72 -3.83 -2.57 7.01
N VAL A 73 -3.85 -1.31 7.45
CA VAL A 73 -4.80 -0.30 6.95
C VAL A 73 -4.66 -0.15 5.43
N LEU A 74 -3.42 -0.08 4.92
CA LEU A 74 -3.17 -0.02 3.47
C LEU A 74 -3.67 -1.26 2.72
N LEU A 75 -3.45 -2.46 3.26
CA LEU A 75 -3.91 -3.71 2.65
C LEU A 75 -5.43 -3.68 2.48
N LEU A 76 -6.14 -3.37 3.57
CA LEU A 76 -7.60 -3.30 3.58
C LEU A 76 -8.12 -2.20 2.65
N ALA A 77 -7.45 -1.04 2.62
CA ALA A 77 -7.83 0.07 1.75
C ALA A 77 -7.71 -0.31 0.27
N HIS A 78 -6.63 -0.98 -0.14
CA HIS A 78 -6.46 -1.44 -1.52
C HIS A 78 -7.44 -2.54 -1.91
N LEU A 79 -7.73 -3.50 -1.01
CA LEU A 79 -8.76 -4.51 -1.22
C LEU A 79 -10.14 -3.87 -1.46
N GLU A 80 -10.47 -2.85 -0.69
CA GLU A 80 -11.74 -2.15 -0.82
C GLU A 80 -11.80 -1.30 -2.10
N GLN A 81 -10.73 -0.57 -2.44
CA GLN A 81 -10.67 0.21 -3.67
C GLN A 81 -10.72 -0.66 -4.92
N ALA A 82 -10.01 -1.80 -4.95
CA ALA A 82 -10.10 -2.76 -6.05
C ALA A 82 -11.56 -3.19 -6.30
N TRP A 83 -12.31 -3.43 -5.22
CA TRP A 83 -13.73 -3.78 -5.32
C TRP A 83 -14.61 -2.62 -5.78
N ILE A 84 -14.38 -1.41 -5.27
CA ILE A 84 -15.13 -0.20 -5.68
C ILE A 84 -14.93 0.05 -7.18
N GLU A 85 -13.69 0.01 -7.66
CA GLU A 85 -13.38 0.22 -9.07
C GLU A 85 -13.98 -0.87 -9.97
N ALA A 86 -13.87 -2.15 -9.59
CA ALA A 86 -14.47 -3.24 -10.36
C ALA A 86 -16.01 -3.13 -10.44
N LYS A 87 -16.67 -2.70 -9.35
CA LYS A 87 -18.14 -2.49 -9.33
C LYS A 87 -18.63 -1.36 -10.24
N ARG A 88 -17.76 -0.43 -10.64
CA ARG A 88 -18.11 0.62 -11.61
C ARG A 88 -18.16 0.11 -13.05
N THR A 89 -17.82 -1.17 -13.27
CA THR A 89 -17.80 -1.82 -14.57
C THR A 89 -18.84 -2.93 -14.63
N ASP A 90 -19.31 -3.24 -15.85
CA ASP A 90 -20.16 -4.40 -16.11
C ASP A 90 -19.35 -5.68 -16.39
N ASP A 91 -18.07 -5.71 -15.99
CA ASP A 91 -17.17 -6.84 -16.19
C ASP A 91 -17.20 -7.80 -14.99
N ASP A 92 -17.92 -8.90 -15.14
CA ASP A 92 -18.03 -9.98 -14.14
C ASP A 92 -16.68 -10.59 -13.76
N ASP A 93 -15.77 -10.75 -14.73
CA ASP A 93 -14.44 -11.30 -14.51
C ASP A 93 -13.58 -10.36 -13.67
N LEU A 94 -13.67 -9.06 -13.94
CA LEU A 94 -12.98 -8.05 -13.15
C LEU A 94 -13.50 -8.03 -11.71
N ARG A 95 -14.81 -8.16 -11.50
CA ARG A 95 -15.41 -8.26 -10.15
C ARG A 95 -14.97 -9.53 -9.43
N ARG A 96 -14.92 -10.68 -10.10
CA ARG A 96 -14.38 -11.93 -9.53
C ARG A 96 -12.93 -11.76 -9.10
N THR A 97 -12.10 -11.19 -9.98
CA THR A 97 -10.67 -10.95 -9.74
C THR A 97 -10.45 -10.03 -8.54
N ALA A 98 -11.21 -8.93 -8.44
CA ALA A 98 -11.13 -8.01 -7.31
C ALA A 98 -11.65 -8.61 -5.98
N LYS A 99 -12.57 -9.57 -6.04
CA LYS A 99 -13.13 -10.22 -4.84
C LYS A 99 -12.23 -11.32 -4.28
N ALA A 100 -11.53 -12.07 -5.14
CA ALA A 100 -10.68 -13.19 -4.76
C ALA A 100 -9.68 -12.91 -3.61
N PRO A 101 -8.92 -11.78 -3.61
CA PRO A 101 -7.93 -11.54 -2.57
C PRO A 101 -8.52 -11.09 -1.22
N ARG A 102 -9.84 -10.96 -1.05
CA ARG A 102 -10.42 -10.53 0.24
C ARG A 102 -10.16 -11.49 1.39
N GLN A 103 -9.91 -12.77 1.10
CA GLN A 103 -9.42 -13.75 2.09
C GLN A 103 -8.09 -13.33 2.74
N ARG A 104 -7.31 -12.44 2.10
CA ARG A 104 -6.10 -11.85 2.69
C ARG A 104 -6.42 -10.95 3.90
N ALA A 105 -7.66 -10.51 4.08
CA ALA A 105 -8.07 -9.81 5.31
C ALA A 105 -7.91 -10.69 6.56
N ASP A 106 -7.96 -12.01 6.43
CA ASP A 106 -7.69 -12.91 7.56
C ASP A 106 -6.22 -12.90 7.98
N GLN A 107 -5.28 -12.54 7.08
CA GLN A 107 -3.88 -12.32 7.44
C GLN A 107 -3.72 -11.12 8.38
N ALA A 108 -4.56 -10.10 8.24
CA ALA A 108 -4.54 -8.95 9.15
C ALA A 108 -4.93 -9.34 10.58
N ARG A 109 -5.90 -10.25 10.74
CA ARG A 109 -6.27 -10.80 12.06
C ARG A 109 -5.12 -11.62 12.64
N ALA A 110 -4.57 -12.55 11.85
CA ALA A 110 -3.44 -13.37 12.27
C ALA A 110 -2.22 -12.51 12.65
N LEU A 111 -2.00 -11.38 11.98
CA LEU A 111 -0.92 -10.45 12.33
C LEU A 111 -1.15 -9.82 13.70
N VAL A 112 -2.37 -9.37 14.01
CA VAL A 112 -2.70 -8.80 15.32
C VAL A 112 -2.45 -9.82 16.44
N ASP A 113 -2.86 -11.06 16.23
CA ASP A 113 -2.62 -12.16 17.18
C ASP A 113 -1.12 -12.38 17.38
N LYS A 114 -0.35 -12.44 16.29
CA LYS A 114 1.11 -12.57 16.36
C LYS A 114 1.78 -11.41 17.10
N LEU A 115 1.35 -10.17 16.86
CA LEU A 115 1.88 -9.01 17.55
C LEU A 115 1.58 -9.08 19.07
N GLN A 116 0.42 -9.63 19.45
CA GLN A 116 0.09 -9.85 20.86
C GLN A 116 1.04 -10.88 21.49
N ASP A 117 1.28 -12.01 20.82
CA ASP A 117 2.19 -13.05 21.31
C ASP A 117 3.62 -12.51 21.48
N CYS A 118 4.09 -11.75 20.48
CA CYS A 118 5.41 -11.12 20.53
C CYS A 118 5.52 -10.09 21.66
N ALA A 119 4.48 -9.29 21.90
CA ALA A 119 4.45 -8.36 23.03
C ALA A 119 4.64 -9.09 24.36
N GLY A 120 3.90 -10.19 24.56
CA GLY A 120 3.96 -11.00 25.77
C GLY A 120 5.36 -11.55 26.04
N SER A 121 6.04 -12.06 25.00
CA SER A 121 7.41 -12.58 25.12
C SER A 121 8.45 -11.50 25.48
N ALA A 122 8.22 -10.25 25.07
CA ALA A 122 9.11 -9.12 25.29
C ALA A 122 8.79 -8.31 26.58
N GLY A 123 7.87 -8.80 27.42
CA GLY A 123 7.40 -8.09 28.61
C GLY A 123 6.62 -6.80 28.29
N GLN A 124 6.13 -6.67 27.06
CA GLN A 124 5.24 -5.60 26.61
C GLN A 124 3.79 -6.06 26.67
N SER A 125 2.85 -5.12 26.52
CA SER A 125 1.44 -5.45 26.37
C SER A 125 0.91 -4.87 25.06
N LEU A 126 -0.05 -5.58 24.47
CA LEU A 126 -0.83 -5.12 23.32
C LEU A 126 -2.30 -5.30 23.65
N ALA A 127 -3.14 -4.37 23.21
CA ALA A 127 -4.59 -4.45 23.35
C ALA A 127 -5.23 -4.68 21.96
N PRO A 128 -5.44 -5.94 21.52
CA PRO A 128 -5.91 -6.27 20.18
C PRO A 128 -7.19 -5.54 19.78
N LEU A 129 -8.18 -5.47 20.68
CA LEU A 129 -9.44 -4.79 20.41
C LEU A 129 -9.27 -3.27 20.24
N ALA A 130 -8.31 -2.66 20.92
CA ALA A 130 -8.01 -1.24 20.73
C ALA A 130 -7.28 -1.01 19.40
N LEU A 131 -6.39 -1.94 19.04
CA LEU A 131 -5.68 -1.93 17.76
C LEU A 131 -6.64 -2.07 16.58
N TRP A 132 -7.59 -3.01 16.66
CA TRP A 132 -8.57 -3.24 15.62
C TRP A 132 -9.51 -2.05 15.42
N ARG A 133 -9.99 -1.48 16.52
CA ARG A 133 -10.74 -0.21 16.48
C ARG A 133 -9.95 0.93 15.86
N ARG A 134 -8.63 0.97 16.02
CA ARG A 134 -7.78 1.97 15.35
C ARG A 134 -7.75 1.72 13.85
N ILE A 135 -7.54 0.48 13.42
CA ILE A 135 -7.52 0.10 12.00
C ILE A 135 -8.83 0.49 11.32
N GLU A 136 -9.97 0.16 11.93
CA GLU A 136 -11.29 0.53 11.41
C GLU A 136 -11.49 2.04 11.28
N ARG A 137 -10.96 2.85 12.21
CA ARG A 137 -11.05 4.32 12.14
C ARG A 137 -10.16 4.94 11.07
N GLU A 138 -8.98 4.36 10.84
CA GLU A 138 -8.00 4.92 9.89
C GLU A 138 -8.29 4.49 8.45
N LEU A 139 -8.96 3.34 8.27
CA LEU A 139 -9.27 2.79 6.95
C LEU A 139 -9.94 3.78 5.98
N PRO A 140 -11.03 4.49 6.33
CA PRO A 140 -11.68 5.42 5.39
C PRO A 140 -10.78 6.59 5.00
N LYS A 141 -9.96 7.10 5.93
CA LYS A 141 -9.02 8.19 5.65
C LYS A 141 -7.96 7.72 4.67
N ARG A 142 -7.34 6.57 4.96
CA ARG A 142 -6.28 6.02 4.11
C ARG A 142 -6.80 5.66 2.72
N GLN A 143 -8.03 5.17 2.65
CA GLN A 143 -8.70 4.89 1.39
C GLN A 143 -8.86 6.14 0.51
N ALA A 144 -9.15 7.30 1.11
CA ALA A 144 -9.26 8.58 0.39
C ALA A 144 -7.90 9.12 -0.10
N ASP A 145 -6.82 8.75 0.59
CA ASP A 145 -5.46 9.21 0.28
C ASP A 145 -4.74 8.35 -0.77
N ILE A 146 -5.30 7.20 -1.18
CA ILE A 146 -4.67 6.35 -2.20
C ILE A 146 -4.63 7.11 -3.53
N ALA A 147 -3.42 7.43 -3.98
CA ALA A 147 -3.21 7.97 -5.31
C ALA A 147 -3.53 6.91 -6.36
N LEU A 148 -4.41 7.24 -7.30
CA LEU A 148 -4.71 6.38 -8.44
C LEU A 148 -3.62 6.53 -9.52
N PRO A 149 -3.30 5.46 -10.26
CA PRO A 149 -2.39 5.55 -11.39
C PRO A 149 -2.96 6.51 -12.44
N ARG A 150 -2.10 7.42 -12.91
CA ARG A 150 -2.42 8.35 -13.99
C ARG A 150 -2.14 7.75 -15.36
#